data_AF-A0A7V8XL11-F1
#
_entry.id   AF-A0A7V8XL11-F1
#
_cell.length_a   1.000
_cell.length_b   1.000
_cell.length_c   1.000
_cell.angle_alpha   90.00
_cell.angle_beta   90.00
_cell.angle_gamma   90.00
#
_symmetry.space_group_name_H-M   'P 1'
#
loop_
_entity.id
_entity.type
_entity.pdbx_description
1 polymer ?
#
loop_
_entity_poly.entity_id
_entity_poly.type
_entity_poly.pdbx_seq_one_letter_code
_entity_poly.pdbx_strand_id
1 'polypeptide(L)'
;FYIDLGGLFDTLNFRRFPPLLTPGEDMNDSVNPFGFDQLSGFSVHTIAIEMPASMLTKDGLGAEATHSPKDGHGAEATHSPKDGHGVEATHSPKLGMYASTSRPSITTRNGHVGIGNLRGTQVSRLANPLVNELIIGTKDKDEWNTRDPDEEERFVDYFLKPRLALALQLAFGFPTGCTPFGTAACSPNPPAPTDTTLANFNRDDLVNILLKYAPSDTNLSELLRLDLSVPPVPLAAQKRMSILAGDLAGWPNGRRPKDDVVDIAVRVVGGPNYINARAGDGVNTDLSPLPTSFPFVARPSDGRNLNPEPHVDPTP
;
A
#
# COMPACT_ATOMS: atom_id res chain seq x y z
N PHE A 1 -6.99 -7.80 -5.73
CA PHE A 1 -6.19 -7.84 -4.50
C PHE A 1 -6.44 -9.21 -3.93
N TYR A 2 -5.39 -9.99 -3.76
CA TYR A 2 -5.45 -11.40 -3.42
C TYR A 2 -4.52 -11.62 -2.23
N ILE A 3 -4.92 -12.49 -1.31
CA ILE A 3 -4.29 -12.61 0.01
C ILE A 3 -4.73 -13.88 0.74
N ASP A 4 -3.81 -14.57 1.40
CA ASP A 4 -4.15 -15.54 2.45
C ASP A 4 -4.36 -14.79 3.78
N LEU A 5 -5.59 -14.29 4.03
CA LEU A 5 -5.88 -13.47 5.23
C LEU A 5 -5.59 -14.24 6.53
N GLY A 6 -5.95 -15.52 6.55
CA GLY A 6 -5.65 -16.44 7.65
C GLY A 6 -4.15 -16.51 7.87
N GLY A 7 -3.36 -16.79 6.83
CA GLY A 7 -1.91 -16.83 6.95
C GLY A 7 -1.30 -15.52 7.45
N LEU A 8 -1.68 -14.39 6.85
CA LEU A 8 -1.07 -13.09 7.18
C LEU A 8 -1.47 -12.57 8.58
N PHE A 9 -2.77 -12.62 8.91
CA PHE A 9 -3.31 -11.98 10.12
C PHE A 9 -3.48 -12.95 11.30
N ASP A 10 -3.40 -14.26 11.10
CA ASP A 10 -3.24 -15.24 12.20
C ASP A 10 -1.76 -15.48 12.47
N THR A 11 -1.08 -14.46 13.01
CA THR A 11 0.29 -14.61 13.53
C THR A 11 1.35 -15.00 12.48
N LEU A 12 1.16 -14.63 11.21
CA LEU A 12 2.02 -15.04 10.09
C LEU A 12 2.06 -16.57 9.87
N ASN A 13 0.97 -17.26 10.19
CA ASN A 13 0.80 -18.71 10.03
C ASN A 13 0.53 -19.12 8.56
N PHE A 14 1.46 -18.77 7.67
CA PHE A 14 1.39 -19.16 6.27
C PHE A 14 1.49 -20.68 6.09
N ARG A 15 1.00 -21.19 4.96
CA ARG A 15 0.84 -22.63 4.71
C ARG A 15 2.14 -23.41 4.60
N ARG A 16 3.27 -22.72 4.39
CA ARG A 16 4.63 -23.29 4.42
C ARG A 16 5.45 -22.61 5.51
N PHE A 17 6.31 -23.37 6.19
CA PHE A 17 7.18 -22.86 7.24
C PHE A 17 8.65 -23.24 6.98
N PRO A 18 9.53 -22.29 6.63
CA PRO A 18 9.24 -20.89 6.27
C PRO A 18 8.44 -20.77 4.96
N PRO A 19 7.74 -19.63 4.72
CA PRO A 19 6.79 -19.46 3.63
C PRO A 19 7.50 -19.03 2.33
N LEU A 20 8.33 -19.93 1.80
CA LEU A 20 9.23 -19.63 0.69
C LEU A 20 8.69 -20.18 -0.63
N LEU A 21 8.72 -19.34 -1.66
CA LEU A 21 8.51 -19.75 -3.04
C LEU A 21 9.80 -20.32 -3.63
N THR A 22 9.68 -21.42 -4.37
CA THR A 22 10.74 -21.88 -5.27
C THR A 22 10.95 -20.84 -6.38
N PRO A 23 12.12 -20.83 -7.06
CA PRO A 23 12.34 -19.92 -8.19
C PRO A 23 11.26 -20.04 -9.28
N GLY A 24 10.75 -21.26 -9.53
CA GLY A 24 9.68 -21.49 -10.52
C GLY A 24 8.33 -20.91 -10.09
N GLU A 25 7.95 -21.10 -8.82
CA GLU A 25 6.72 -20.53 -8.27
C GLU A 25 6.78 -19.00 -8.24
N ASP A 26 7.93 -18.42 -7.88
CA ASP A 26 8.10 -16.97 -7.78
C ASP A 26 7.98 -16.26 -9.14
N MET A 27 8.48 -16.89 -10.20
CA MET A 27 8.37 -16.40 -11.58
C MET A 27 6.99 -16.57 -12.20
N ASN A 28 6.08 -17.32 -11.56
CA ASN A 28 4.75 -17.61 -12.08
C ASN A 28 3.73 -16.58 -11.58
N ASP A 29 3.35 -15.65 -12.45
CA ASP A 29 2.38 -14.58 -12.18
C ASP A 29 0.90 -15.03 -12.34
N SER A 30 0.63 -16.34 -12.43
CA SER A 30 -0.69 -16.85 -12.87
C SER A 30 -1.16 -18.10 -12.14
N VAL A 31 -0.41 -18.61 -11.15
CA VAL A 31 -0.79 -19.79 -10.37
C VAL A 31 -0.45 -19.55 -8.91
N ASN A 32 -1.39 -19.86 -8.01
CA ASN A 32 -1.17 -19.83 -6.57
C ASN A 32 -0.39 -21.09 -6.14
N PRO A 33 0.84 -20.96 -5.62
CA PRO A 33 1.68 -22.13 -5.33
C PRO A 33 1.27 -22.92 -4.09
N PHE A 34 0.77 -22.27 -3.04
CA PHE A 34 0.42 -22.95 -1.78
C PHE A 34 -0.53 -22.18 -0.85
N GLY A 35 -0.74 -20.89 -1.08
CA GLY A 35 -1.66 -20.06 -0.31
C GLY A 35 -3.08 -20.20 -0.82
N PHE A 36 -4.04 -19.85 0.03
CA PHE A 36 -5.45 -19.78 -0.34
C PHE A 36 -5.86 -18.32 -0.46
N ASP A 37 -6.31 -17.90 -1.65
CA ASP A 37 -6.91 -16.57 -1.79
C ASP A 37 -8.26 -16.54 -1.07
N GLN A 38 -8.30 -15.95 0.12
CA GLN A 38 -9.53 -15.91 0.92
C GLN A 38 -10.54 -14.86 0.44
N LEU A 39 -10.15 -14.02 -0.53
CA LEU A 39 -11.08 -13.13 -1.22
C LEU A 39 -11.68 -13.77 -2.47
N SER A 40 -11.10 -14.87 -2.95
CA SER A 40 -11.66 -15.62 -4.09
C SER A 40 -13.09 -16.07 -3.80
N GLY A 41 -13.96 -15.91 -4.80
CA GLY A 41 -15.38 -16.22 -4.69
C GLY A 41 -16.24 -15.12 -4.04
N PHE A 42 -15.65 -14.11 -3.38
CA PHE A 42 -16.38 -12.96 -2.87
C PHE A 42 -16.43 -11.83 -3.90
N SER A 43 -17.56 -11.12 -3.95
CA SER A 43 -17.67 -9.89 -4.74
C SER A 43 -17.12 -8.72 -3.95
N VAL A 44 -15.96 -8.21 -4.39
CA VAL A 44 -15.40 -6.95 -3.88
C VAL A 44 -16.05 -5.79 -4.64
N HIS A 45 -16.71 -4.89 -3.92
CA HIS A 45 -17.30 -3.70 -4.52
C HIS A 45 -16.20 -2.69 -4.87
N THR A 46 -16.05 -2.40 -6.16
CA THR A 46 -15.10 -1.40 -6.66
C THR A 46 -15.85 -0.25 -7.32
N ILE A 47 -15.51 0.98 -6.92
CA ILE A 47 -15.87 2.19 -7.67
C ILE A 47 -14.63 2.59 -8.46
N ALA A 48 -14.74 2.58 -9.78
CA ALA A 48 -13.67 3.00 -10.68
C ALA A 48 -14.07 4.30 -11.37
N ILE A 49 -13.14 5.25 -11.47
CA ILE A 49 -13.34 6.54 -12.14
C ILE A 49 -12.21 6.71 -13.15
N GLU A 50 -12.56 6.93 -14.42
CA GLU A 50 -11.62 7.32 -15.46
C GLU A 50 -11.65 8.83 -15.61
N MET A 51 -10.49 9.48 -15.48
CA MET A 51 -10.36 10.93 -15.68
C MET A 51 -9.21 11.21 -16.65
N PRO A 52 -9.39 12.15 -17.61
CA PRO A 52 -8.29 12.64 -18.41
C PRO A 52 -7.17 13.21 -17.54
N ALA A 53 -5.92 12.89 -17.87
CA ALA A 53 -4.74 13.42 -17.14
C ALA A 53 -4.74 14.96 -17.09
N SER A 54 -5.23 15.62 -18.13
CA SER A 54 -5.38 17.09 -18.18
C SER A 54 -6.31 17.66 -17.10
N MET A 55 -7.22 16.87 -16.52
CA MET A 55 -8.03 17.32 -15.39
C MET A 55 -7.24 17.30 -14.07
N LEU A 56 -6.20 16.48 -14.01
CA LEU A 56 -5.34 16.24 -12.86
C LEU A 56 -4.06 17.08 -12.89
N THR A 57 -3.86 17.93 -13.90
CA THR A 57 -2.69 18.78 -14.01
C THR A 57 -3.05 20.26 -14.02
N LYS A 58 -2.23 21.08 -13.37
CA LYS A 58 -2.36 22.55 -13.32
C LYS A 58 -2.20 23.17 -14.70
N ASP A 59 -1.31 22.59 -15.51
CA ASP A 59 -1.06 23.02 -16.89
C ASP A 59 -2.11 22.54 -17.91
N GLY A 60 -3.02 21.65 -17.51
CA GLY A 60 -4.06 21.10 -18.39
C GLY A 60 -3.53 20.16 -19.49
N LEU A 61 -2.26 19.75 -19.41
CA LEU A 61 -1.62 18.87 -20.38
C LEU A 61 -1.83 17.38 -20.04
N GLY A 62 -1.67 16.52 -21.05
CA GLY A 62 -1.69 15.07 -20.84
C GLY A 62 -0.48 14.58 -20.04
N ALA A 63 -0.54 13.34 -19.54
CA ALA A 63 0.54 12.75 -18.73
C ALA A 63 1.93 12.77 -19.41
N GLU A 64 1.98 12.71 -20.74
CA GLU A 64 3.22 12.74 -21.53
C GLU A 64 3.83 14.15 -21.68
N ALA A 65 3.04 15.21 -21.43
CA ALA A 65 3.43 16.60 -21.67
C ALA A 65 3.36 17.49 -20.41
N THR A 66 2.75 17.00 -19.33
CA THR A 66 2.60 17.75 -18.08
C THR A 66 3.92 17.90 -17.35
N HIS A 67 4.13 19.09 -16.81
CA HIS A 67 5.20 19.37 -15.86
C HIS A 67 4.67 19.87 -14.52
N SER A 68 3.36 20.10 -14.37
CA SER A 68 2.77 20.61 -13.13
C SER A 68 1.41 19.95 -12.79
N PRO A 69 1.40 18.82 -12.06
CA PRO A 69 0.19 18.18 -11.54
C PRO A 69 -0.57 19.00 -10.48
N LYS A 70 -1.88 18.75 -10.37
CA LYS A 70 -2.71 19.26 -9.27
C LYS A 70 -2.40 18.42 -8.02
N ASP A 71 -2.12 19.12 -6.94
CA ASP A 71 -2.03 18.57 -5.60
C ASP A 71 -3.38 17.94 -5.21
N GLY A 72 -3.34 16.70 -4.74
CA GLY A 72 -4.51 15.84 -4.47
C GLY A 72 -5.39 16.26 -3.30
N HIS A 73 -5.32 17.52 -2.86
CA HIS A 73 -6.28 18.06 -1.91
C HIS A 73 -7.57 18.33 -2.68
N GLY A 74 -8.62 17.57 -2.38
CA GLY A 74 -9.96 17.77 -2.94
C GLY A 74 -10.40 19.23 -2.85
N ALA A 75 -11.39 19.60 -3.66
CA ALA A 75 -11.87 20.96 -3.95
C ALA A 75 -12.33 21.84 -2.76
N GLU A 76 -11.94 21.55 -1.52
CA GLU A 76 -12.30 22.27 -0.30
C GLU A 76 -11.16 22.45 0.72
N ALA A 77 -9.90 22.22 0.36
CA ALA A 77 -8.77 22.62 1.19
C ALA A 77 -8.31 24.04 0.82
N THR A 78 -8.76 25.04 1.57
CA THR A 78 -8.10 26.35 1.61
C THR A 78 -6.78 26.25 2.36
N HIS A 79 -5.80 25.55 1.80
CA HIS A 79 -4.43 25.58 2.29
C HIS A 79 -3.52 25.96 1.13
N SER A 80 -3.13 27.23 1.13
CA SER A 80 -2.06 27.75 0.28
C SER A 80 -0.81 26.89 0.50
N PRO A 81 -0.05 26.56 -0.55
CA PRO A 81 1.29 25.98 -0.41
C PRO A 81 2.10 26.87 0.54
N LYS A 82 2.48 26.33 1.71
CA LYS A 82 3.22 27.08 2.77
C LYS A 82 4.67 27.37 2.36
N ASP A 83 5.10 26.88 1.22
CA ASP A 83 6.42 27.01 0.62
C ASP A 83 6.63 28.32 -0.15
N GLY A 84 5.60 29.20 -0.26
CA GLY A 84 5.78 30.56 -0.80
C GLY A 84 6.24 30.62 -2.26
N HIS A 85 6.29 29.48 -2.94
CA HIS A 85 6.65 29.35 -4.34
C HIS A 85 5.40 29.48 -5.21
N GLY A 86 5.48 30.27 -6.27
CA GLY A 86 4.39 30.43 -7.23
C GLY A 86 4.02 29.10 -7.90
N VAL A 87 2.80 28.99 -8.40
CA VAL A 87 2.27 27.80 -9.12
C VAL A 87 3.14 27.31 -10.29
N GLU A 88 4.05 28.16 -10.82
CA GLU A 88 5.00 27.78 -11.88
C GLU A 88 6.28 27.10 -11.38
N ALA A 89 6.53 27.08 -10.06
CA ALA A 89 7.72 26.45 -9.48
C ALA A 89 7.49 24.99 -9.05
N THR A 90 6.25 24.50 -9.06
CA THR A 90 5.93 23.11 -8.69
C THR A 90 6.00 22.21 -9.93
N HIS A 91 7.20 21.68 -10.18
CA HIS A 91 7.46 20.60 -11.14
C HIS A 91 7.42 19.23 -10.45
N SER A 92 6.25 18.63 -10.22
CA SER A 92 6.18 17.30 -9.60
C SER A 92 5.23 16.37 -10.35
N PRO A 93 5.67 15.46 -11.25
CA PRO A 93 4.80 14.55 -12.01
C PRO A 93 4.04 13.53 -11.14
N LYS A 94 4.05 13.67 -9.81
CA LYS A 94 3.50 12.72 -8.84
C LYS A 94 2.19 13.23 -8.28
N LEU A 95 1.16 12.39 -8.35
CA LEU A 95 -0.13 12.59 -7.71
C LEU A 95 -0.18 11.75 -6.43
N GLY A 96 -0.63 12.33 -5.33
CA GLY A 96 -0.90 11.63 -4.08
C GLY A 96 -2.40 11.52 -3.85
N MET A 97 -2.88 10.35 -3.44
CA MET A 97 -4.29 10.09 -3.18
C MET A 97 -4.46 9.27 -1.91
N TYR A 98 -5.53 9.53 -1.17
CA TYR A 98 -6.00 8.68 -0.09
C TYR A 98 -7.53 8.69 -0.09
N ALA A 99 -8.12 7.62 0.41
CA ALA A 99 -9.54 7.53 0.69
C ALA A 99 -9.78 7.84 2.17
N SER A 100 -10.88 8.51 2.47
CA SER A 100 -11.33 8.71 3.85
C SER A 100 -12.81 8.42 4.00
N THR A 101 -13.18 7.99 5.20
CA THR A 101 -14.58 7.81 5.60
C THR A 101 -14.91 8.81 6.68
N SER A 102 -15.96 9.60 6.45
CA SER A 102 -16.49 10.55 7.43
C SER A 102 -17.83 10.09 8.01
N ARG A 103 -18.06 10.42 9.28
CA ARG A 103 -19.34 10.19 9.98
C ARG A 103 -19.90 11.53 10.46
N PRO A 104 -21.22 11.78 10.34
CA PRO A 104 -21.82 12.95 10.96
C PRO A 104 -21.51 12.99 12.45
N SER A 105 -21.07 14.13 12.98
CA SER A 105 -20.90 14.27 14.43
C SER A 105 -22.19 14.77 15.07
N ILE A 106 -22.45 14.32 16.30
CA ILE A 106 -23.53 14.83 17.15
C ILE A 106 -22.89 15.61 18.28
N THR A 107 -23.48 16.75 18.64
CA THR A 107 -23.02 17.55 19.78
C THR A 107 -24.08 17.57 20.86
N THR A 108 -23.67 17.30 22.10
CA THR A 108 -24.53 17.43 23.27
C THR A 108 -24.07 18.61 24.09
N ARG A 109 -24.86 19.69 24.15
CA ARG A 109 -24.56 20.87 24.96
C ARG A 109 -25.75 21.18 25.85
N ASN A 110 -25.53 21.20 27.17
CA ASN A 110 -26.57 21.45 28.18
C ASN A 110 -27.86 20.62 27.95
N GLY A 111 -27.71 19.30 27.74
CA GLY A 111 -28.84 18.39 27.54
C GLY A 111 -29.54 18.48 26.16
N HIS A 112 -29.11 19.38 25.28
CA HIS A 112 -29.63 19.48 23.92
C HIS A 112 -28.71 18.73 22.94
N VAL A 113 -29.32 17.88 22.11
CA VAL A 113 -28.65 17.16 21.02
C VAL A 113 -28.79 18.00 19.75
N GLY A 114 -27.66 18.43 19.18
CA GLY A 114 -27.58 19.11 17.90
C GLY A 114 -26.76 18.33 16.89
N ILE A 115 -27.03 18.54 15.60
CA ILE A 115 -26.14 18.08 14.53
C ILE A 115 -24.84 18.87 14.68
N GLY A 116 -23.72 18.15 14.78
CA GLY A 116 -22.38 18.71 14.84
C GLY A 116 -21.88 19.14 13.46
N ASN A 117 -20.66 18.75 13.09
CA ASN A 117 -20.09 19.13 11.80
C ASN A 117 -20.91 18.50 10.65
N LEU A 118 -21.53 19.34 9.82
CA LEU A 118 -22.31 18.94 8.65
C LEU A 118 -21.47 18.23 7.59
N ARG A 119 -20.16 18.43 7.56
CA ARG A 119 -19.21 17.71 6.68
C ARG A 119 -18.78 16.35 7.24
N GLY A 120 -19.21 16.02 8.45
CA GLY A 120 -18.76 14.86 9.20
C GLY A 120 -17.35 15.01 9.76
N THR A 121 -16.96 14.02 10.55
CA THR A 121 -15.62 13.85 11.11
C THR A 121 -15.02 12.60 10.48
N GLN A 122 -13.76 12.69 10.02
CA GLN A 122 -13.04 11.54 9.52
C GLN A 122 -12.89 10.50 10.64
N VAL A 123 -13.25 9.26 10.34
CA VAL A 123 -13.13 8.12 11.26
C VAL A 123 -12.25 7.01 10.72
N SER A 124 -11.86 7.11 9.44
CA SER A 124 -10.92 6.20 8.81
C SER A 124 -10.27 6.85 7.60
N ARG A 125 -9.02 6.46 7.33
CA ARG A 125 -8.33 6.75 6.07
C ARG A 125 -7.56 5.53 5.58
N LEU A 126 -7.30 5.50 4.28
CA LEU A 126 -6.50 4.46 3.62
C LEU A 126 -5.81 5.06 2.40
N ALA A 127 -4.50 4.89 2.30
CA ALA A 127 -3.76 5.15 1.09
C ALA A 127 -2.97 3.91 0.66
N ASN A 128 -1.79 3.68 1.23
CA ASN A 128 -1.03 2.46 0.99
C ASN A 128 -1.72 1.27 1.67
N PRO A 129 -1.92 0.17 0.95
CA PRO A 129 -2.48 -1.03 1.52
C PRO A 129 -1.58 -1.56 2.65
N LEU A 130 -2.19 -2.18 3.66
CA LEU A 130 -1.54 -2.79 4.82
C LEU A 130 -0.91 -1.80 5.83
N VAL A 131 -0.87 -0.49 5.57
CA VAL A 131 -0.31 0.46 6.54
C VAL A 131 -1.17 0.52 7.80
N ASN A 132 -2.47 0.73 7.64
CA ASN A 132 -3.41 0.74 8.77
C ASN A 132 -3.49 -0.63 9.45
N GLU A 133 -3.29 -1.72 8.71
CA GLU A 133 -3.44 -3.09 9.23
C GLU A 133 -2.19 -3.57 9.98
N LEU A 134 -1.00 -3.38 9.40
CA LEU A 134 0.27 -4.02 9.84
C LEU A 134 1.34 -3.05 10.36
N ILE A 135 1.29 -1.77 9.99
CA ILE A 135 2.29 -0.78 10.40
C ILE A 135 1.79 0.00 11.62
N ILE A 136 0.61 0.60 11.52
CA ILE A 136 0.04 1.41 12.58
C ILE A 136 -0.46 0.54 13.72
N GLY A 137 0.08 0.81 14.92
CA GLY A 137 -0.25 0.06 16.12
C GLY A 137 -1.67 0.32 16.61
N THR A 138 -2.34 -0.72 17.11
CA THR A 138 -3.72 -0.66 17.64
C THR A 138 -3.97 0.47 18.63
N LYS A 139 -2.98 0.82 19.46
CA LYS A 139 -3.10 1.88 20.47
C LYS A 139 -3.43 3.24 19.85
N ASP A 140 -2.80 3.56 18.73
CA ASP A 140 -2.91 4.89 18.10
C ASP A 140 -3.67 4.82 16.77
N LYS A 141 -4.24 3.66 16.43
CA LYS A 141 -4.93 3.40 15.16
C LYS A 141 -6.17 4.29 14.98
N ASP A 142 -6.97 4.47 16.03
CA ASP A 142 -8.14 5.36 15.99
C ASP A 142 -7.71 6.82 15.77
N GLU A 143 -6.64 7.25 16.44
CA GLU A 143 -6.11 8.59 16.25
C GLU A 143 -5.58 8.77 14.83
N TRP A 144 -4.73 7.87 14.33
CA TRP A 144 -4.21 7.88 12.97
C TRP A 144 -5.32 7.95 11.92
N ASN A 145 -6.40 7.19 12.12
CA ASN A 145 -7.57 7.17 11.24
C ASN A 145 -8.35 8.48 11.19
N THR A 146 -8.26 9.33 12.23
CA THR A 146 -8.96 10.62 12.31
C THR A 146 -8.15 11.81 11.79
N ARG A 147 -6.88 11.59 11.42
CA ARG A 147 -5.92 12.63 11.03
C ARG A 147 -5.76 12.72 9.53
N ASP A 148 -5.42 13.91 9.05
CA ASP A 148 -5.04 14.09 7.66
C ASP A 148 -3.63 13.51 7.40
N PRO A 149 -3.33 13.05 6.17
CA PRO A 149 -2.05 12.43 5.86
C PRO A 149 -0.82 13.32 6.07
N ASP A 150 -0.93 14.64 6.14
CA ASP A 150 0.19 15.55 6.38
C ASP A 150 0.61 15.61 7.86
N GLU A 151 -0.17 15.02 8.77
CA GLU A 151 0.17 14.86 10.19
C GLU A 151 0.97 13.57 10.47
N GLU A 152 1.54 12.92 9.43
CA GLU A 152 2.16 11.59 9.54
C GLU A 152 3.43 11.57 10.40
N GLU A 153 4.11 12.70 10.57
CA GLU A 153 5.29 12.82 11.44
C GLU A 153 5.01 12.31 12.87
N ARG A 154 3.77 12.44 13.35
CA ARG A 154 3.33 11.96 14.67
C ARG A 154 3.39 10.45 14.82
N PHE A 155 3.39 9.73 13.70
CA PHE A 155 3.32 8.26 13.64
C PHE A 155 4.59 7.64 13.02
N VAL A 156 5.62 8.43 12.73
CA VAL A 156 6.85 7.99 12.05
C VAL A 156 7.54 6.82 12.78
N ASP A 157 7.41 6.74 14.10
CA ASP A 157 7.95 5.65 14.91
C ASP A 157 7.41 4.27 14.48
N TYR A 158 6.17 4.17 13.99
CA TYR A 158 5.63 2.92 13.47
C TYR A 158 6.32 2.44 12.18
N PHE A 159 6.80 3.37 11.37
CA PHE A 159 7.52 3.09 10.13
C PHE A 159 8.99 2.77 10.42
N LEU A 160 9.60 3.47 11.37
CA LEU A 160 10.98 3.21 11.83
C LEU A 160 11.08 1.89 12.58
N LYS A 161 10.05 1.54 13.35
CA LYS A 161 10.01 0.35 14.23
C LYS A 161 8.76 -0.50 13.94
N PRO A 162 8.64 -1.06 12.72
CA PRO A 162 7.45 -1.77 12.31
C PRO A 162 7.30 -3.09 13.07
N ARG A 163 6.15 -3.27 13.72
CA ARG A 163 5.81 -4.52 14.42
C ARG A 163 5.81 -5.72 13.49
N LEU A 164 5.44 -5.52 12.23
CA LEU A 164 5.51 -6.56 11.21
C LEU A 164 6.94 -7.10 11.02
N ALA A 165 7.97 -6.25 11.05
CA ALA A 165 9.36 -6.72 10.93
C ALA A 165 9.76 -7.57 12.15
N LEU A 166 9.40 -7.13 13.36
CA LEU A 166 9.64 -7.93 14.56
C LEU A 166 8.87 -9.26 14.51
N ALA A 167 7.61 -9.24 14.07
CA ALA A 167 6.78 -10.44 13.94
C ALA A 167 7.38 -11.44 12.95
N LEU A 168 7.84 -10.99 11.77
CA LEU A 168 8.53 -11.83 10.79
C LEU A 168 9.77 -12.49 11.41
N GLN A 169 10.61 -11.72 12.09
CA GLN A 169 11.82 -12.23 12.74
C GLN A 169 11.51 -13.27 13.82
N LEU A 170 10.51 -13.03 14.66
CA LEU A 170 10.12 -13.95 15.72
C LEU A 170 9.44 -15.21 15.18
N ALA A 171 8.59 -15.07 14.16
CA ALA A 171 7.86 -16.19 13.58
C ALA A 171 8.80 -17.15 12.84
N PHE A 172 9.72 -16.63 12.03
CA PHE A 172 10.54 -17.47 11.14
C PHE A 172 11.99 -17.65 11.59
N GLY A 173 12.45 -16.92 12.60
CA GLY A 173 13.82 -17.01 13.11
C GLY A 173 14.88 -16.41 12.18
N PHE A 174 14.49 -15.58 11.21
CA PHE A 174 15.41 -14.91 10.29
C PHE A 174 15.45 -13.41 10.57
N PRO A 175 16.65 -12.79 10.68
CA PRO A 175 16.77 -11.36 10.86
C PRO A 175 16.07 -10.61 9.75
N THR A 176 15.28 -9.61 10.12
CA THR A 176 14.76 -8.64 9.15
C THR A 176 15.83 -7.60 8.79
N GLY A 177 15.55 -6.63 7.94
CA GLY A 177 16.55 -5.63 7.60
C GLY A 177 16.07 -4.59 6.60
N CYS A 178 16.95 -3.65 6.28
CA CYS A 178 16.66 -2.58 5.33
C CYS A 178 16.67 -3.14 3.92
N THR A 179 15.81 -2.59 3.06
CA THR A 179 15.79 -2.95 1.65
C THR A 179 17.13 -2.64 0.95
N PRO A 180 17.46 -3.33 -0.15
CA PRO A 180 18.59 -2.98 -1.00
C PRO A 180 18.51 -1.58 -1.63
N PHE A 181 17.33 -0.95 -1.60
CA PHE A 181 17.05 0.37 -2.16
C PHE A 181 17.08 1.49 -1.10
N GLY A 182 17.42 1.17 0.16
CA GLY A 182 17.45 2.11 1.28
C GLY A 182 18.65 3.07 1.28
N THR A 183 18.62 4.06 2.18
CA THR A 183 19.69 5.05 2.38
C THR A 183 20.70 4.59 3.45
N ALA A 184 21.86 5.26 3.52
CA ALA A 184 22.92 4.97 4.49
C ALA A 184 22.53 5.17 5.97
N ALA A 185 21.36 5.77 6.26
CA ALA A 185 20.89 6.05 7.63
C ALA A 185 20.17 4.86 8.28
N CYS A 186 19.84 3.81 7.51
CA CYS A 186 19.16 2.62 8.02
C CYS A 186 20.13 1.69 8.76
N SER A 187 19.91 1.44 10.06
CA SER A 187 20.82 0.69 10.93
C SER A 187 20.11 0.16 12.16
N PRO A 188 20.42 -1.05 12.68
CA PRO A 188 21.32 -2.06 12.14
C PRO A 188 20.72 -2.74 10.91
N ASN A 189 21.57 -3.01 9.92
CA ASN A 189 21.17 -3.63 8.66
C ASN A 189 22.06 -4.85 8.34
N PRO A 190 21.61 -6.08 8.66
CA PRO A 190 20.41 -6.42 9.44
C PRO A 190 20.61 -6.18 10.95
N PRO A 191 19.52 -6.12 11.75
CA PRO A 191 19.59 -6.27 13.20
C PRO A 191 20.31 -7.57 13.58
N ALA A 192 20.93 -7.56 14.76
CA ALA A 192 21.55 -8.77 15.27
C ALA A 192 20.44 -9.84 15.42
N PRO A 193 20.72 -11.13 15.18
CA PRO A 193 19.72 -12.18 15.38
C PRO A 193 19.11 -12.19 16.80
N THR A 194 19.81 -11.62 17.77
CA THR A 194 19.38 -11.42 19.16
C THR A 194 18.39 -10.27 19.37
N ASP A 195 18.17 -9.41 18.37
CA ASP A 195 17.29 -8.24 18.46
C ASP A 195 15.82 -8.66 18.37
N THR A 196 15.31 -9.16 19.49
CA THR A 196 13.93 -9.63 19.67
C THR A 196 12.97 -8.55 20.17
N THR A 197 13.39 -7.28 20.15
CA THR A 197 12.58 -6.14 20.56
C THR A 197 12.69 -5.00 19.55
N LEU A 198 11.69 -4.11 19.52
CA LEU A 198 11.67 -2.94 18.64
C LEU A 198 12.76 -1.90 18.95
N ALA A 199 13.46 -2.00 20.09
CA ALA A 199 14.39 -0.97 20.54
C ALA A 199 15.52 -0.71 19.53
N ASN A 200 15.95 -1.76 18.84
CA ASN A 200 17.06 -1.72 17.89
C ASN A 200 16.58 -1.55 16.44
N PHE A 201 15.29 -1.35 16.17
CA PHE A 201 14.79 -1.17 14.80
C PHE A 201 14.89 0.31 14.39
N ASN A 202 15.42 0.56 13.19
CA ASN A 202 15.36 1.85 12.52
C ASN A 202 15.29 1.63 11.00
N ARG A 203 14.06 1.65 10.50
CA ARG A 203 13.66 1.42 9.11
C ARG A 203 13.38 2.74 8.38
N ASP A 204 14.37 3.63 8.35
CA ASP A 204 14.29 4.88 7.58
C ASP A 204 14.01 4.63 6.09
N ASP A 205 14.40 3.47 5.56
CA ASP A 205 14.03 3.06 4.21
C ASP A 205 12.51 2.95 4.02
N LEU A 206 11.76 2.46 5.01
CA LEU A 206 10.29 2.42 4.94
C LEU A 206 9.68 3.82 5.05
N VAL A 207 10.26 4.71 5.85
CA VAL A 207 9.86 6.13 5.88
C VAL A 207 10.07 6.75 4.50
N ASN A 208 11.22 6.52 3.86
CA ASN A 208 11.51 7.06 2.54
C ASN A 208 10.58 6.49 1.46
N ILE A 209 10.26 5.19 1.51
CA ILE A 209 9.42 4.52 0.51
C ILE A 209 7.94 4.89 0.68
N LEU A 210 7.43 4.91 1.91
CA LEU A 210 6.00 5.07 2.19
C LEU A 210 5.60 6.51 2.47
N LEU A 211 6.50 7.36 2.99
CA LEU A 211 6.15 8.70 3.49
C LEU A 211 6.77 9.88 2.72
N LYS A 212 7.84 9.66 1.95
CA LYS A 212 8.52 10.71 1.16
C LYS A 212 8.26 10.59 -0.34
N TYR A 213 8.31 11.71 -1.05
CA TYR A 213 8.05 11.82 -2.51
C TYR A 213 9.31 12.21 -3.28
N ALA A 214 10.22 12.94 -2.63
CA ALA A 214 11.61 13.13 -3.00
C ALA A 214 12.52 12.82 -1.80
N PRO A 215 13.79 12.44 -2.02
CA PRO A 215 14.71 12.14 -0.93
C PRO A 215 14.87 13.26 0.11
N SER A 216 14.68 14.51 -0.31
CA SER A 216 14.78 15.71 0.52
C SER A 216 13.50 16.08 1.27
N ASP A 217 12.40 15.36 1.07
CA ASP A 217 11.13 15.73 1.67
C ASP A 217 11.15 15.63 3.19
N THR A 218 10.70 16.70 3.84
CA THR A 218 10.52 16.76 5.29
C THR A 218 9.05 16.64 5.69
N ASN A 219 8.12 16.96 4.79
CA ASN A 219 6.69 16.81 5.03
C ASN A 219 6.27 15.37 4.72
N LEU A 220 6.29 14.54 5.77
CA LEU A 220 5.91 13.14 5.67
C LEU A 220 4.40 13.00 5.46
N SER A 221 4.01 12.14 4.52
CA SER A 221 2.59 11.78 4.37
C SER A 221 2.36 10.40 3.79
N GLU A 222 1.36 9.72 4.32
CA GLU A 222 0.92 8.40 3.86
C GLU A 222 -0.14 8.58 2.75
N LEU A 223 0.33 8.66 1.51
CA LEU A 223 -0.50 8.72 0.30
C LEU A 223 -0.14 7.58 -0.65
N LEU A 224 -1.14 7.04 -1.36
CA LEU A 224 -0.90 6.20 -2.52
C LEU A 224 -0.49 7.10 -3.69
N ARG A 225 0.62 6.76 -4.33
CA ARG A 225 1.27 7.66 -5.29
C ARG A 225 1.12 7.14 -6.70
N LEU A 226 0.89 8.08 -7.61
CA LEU A 226 0.91 7.85 -9.06
C LEU A 226 1.97 8.75 -9.68
N ASP A 227 3.07 8.17 -10.15
CA ASP A 227 4.09 8.89 -10.93
C ASP A 227 3.73 8.88 -12.43
N LEU A 228 3.37 10.05 -12.95
CA LEU A 228 2.99 10.23 -14.36
C LEU A 228 4.20 10.22 -15.31
N SER A 229 5.43 10.38 -14.80
CA SER A 229 6.64 10.34 -15.62
C SER A 229 7.06 8.93 -16.02
N VAL A 230 6.59 7.92 -15.26
CA VAL A 230 6.75 6.51 -15.62
C VAL A 230 5.64 6.17 -16.63
N PRO A 231 5.91 5.49 -17.75
CA PRO A 231 4.87 4.98 -18.66
C PRO A 231 4.14 3.74 -18.11
N PRO A 232 2.85 3.54 -18.42
CA PRO A 232 2.15 2.30 -18.05
C PRO A 232 2.75 1.08 -18.73
N VAL A 233 2.91 0.00 -17.96
CA VAL A 233 3.25 -1.32 -18.51
C VAL A 233 1.97 -2.02 -18.95
N PRO A 234 1.85 -2.50 -20.21
CA PRO A 234 0.68 -3.24 -20.67
C PRO A 234 0.42 -4.47 -19.80
N LEU A 235 -0.86 -4.80 -19.55
CA LEU A 235 -1.26 -5.87 -18.60
C LEU A 235 -0.52 -7.20 -18.83
N ALA A 236 -0.32 -7.61 -20.08
CA ALA A 236 0.37 -8.85 -20.43
C ALA A 236 1.87 -8.86 -20.04
N ALA A 237 2.49 -7.69 -19.90
CA ALA A 237 3.89 -7.54 -19.50
C ALA A 237 4.06 -7.24 -18.00
N GLN A 238 2.98 -6.94 -17.28
CA GLN A 238 3.03 -6.61 -15.85
C GLN A 238 3.46 -7.83 -15.02
N LYS A 239 4.45 -7.62 -14.16
CA LYS A 239 4.93 -8.59 -13.16
C LYS A 239 4.36 -8.29 -11.78
N ARG A 240 3.90 -9.31 -11.04
CA ARG A 240 3.21 -9.12 -9.76
C ARG A 240 4.10 -8.46 -8.69
N MET A 241 5.42 -8.67 -8.78
CA MET A 241 6.41 -8.19 -7.78
C MET A 241 6.88 -6.74 -7.97
N SER A 242 6.27 -5.97 -8.88
CA SER A 242 6.59 -4.55 -9.12
C SER A 242 8.09 -4.24 -9.17
N ILE A 243 8.57 -3.31 -8.34
CA ILE A 243 9.95 -2.83 -8.29
C ILE A 243 10.93 -3.97 -8.01
N LEU A 244 10.52 -5.00 -7.28
CA LEU A 244 11.33 -6.19 -7.02
C LEU A 244 11.54 -7.05 -8.28
N ALA A 245 10.72 -6.87 -9.31
CA ALA A 245 10.89 -7.43 -10.65
C ALA A 245 11.41 -6.40 -11.68
N GLY A 246 11.86 -5.22 -11.24
CA GLY A 246 12.35 -4.16 -12.13
C GLY A 246 11.26 -3.33 -12.81
N ASP A 247 10.01 -3.43 -12.36
CA ASP A 247 8.88 -2.72 -12.94
C ASP A 247 8.49 -1.50 -12.09
N LEU A 248 8.86 -0.31 -12.59
CA LEU A 248 8.64 0.97 -11.92
C LEU A 248 7.17 1.45 -11.97
N ALA A 249 6.31 0.80 -12.77
CA ALA A 249 4.92 1.23 -12.97
C ALA A 249 3.93 0.59 -11.97
N GLY A 250 4.43 -0.18 -11.00
CA GLY A 250 3.65 -0.80 -9.92
C GLY A 250 3.84 -0.16 -8.54
N TRP A 251 3.17 -0.72 -7.53
CA TRP A 251 3.18 -0.28 -6.14
C TRP A 251 4.62 -0.14 -5.57
N PRO A 252 4.94 0.94 -4.82
CA PRO A 252 4.02 1.91 -4.22
C PRO A 252 3.73 3.19 -5.01
N ASN A 253 4.38 3.39 -6.16
CA ASN A 253 4.28 4.65 -6.94
C ASN A 253 3.59 4.48 -8.30
N GLY A 254 2.95 3.33 -8.51
CA GLY A 254 2.42 2.88 -9.78
C GLY A 254 0.90 2.93 -9.90
N ARG A 255 0.38 2.37 -11.00
CA ARG A 255 -0.99 2.64 -11.47
C ARG A 255 -1.86 1.40 -11.69
N ARG A 256 -1.43 0.22 -11.20
CA ARG A 256 -2.01 -1.05 -11.61
C ARG A 256 -2.55 -1.89 -10.44
N PRO A 257 -3.60 -2.70 -10.68
CA PRO A 257 -4.21 -3.54 -9.65
C PRO A 257 -3.57 -4.95 -9.51
N LYS A 258 -2.60 -5.31 -10.37
CA LYS A 258 -1.98 -6.66 -10.40
C LYS A 258 -0.88 -6.87 -9.34
N ASP A 259 -0.45 -5.81 -8.66
CA ASP A 259 0.68 -5.93 -7.74
C ASP A 259 0.35 -6.83 -6.54
N ASP A 260 1.31 -7.70 -6.22
CA ASP A 260 1.28 -8.62 -5.10
C ASP A 260 1.69 -7.91 -3.82
N VAL A 261 0.78 -7.07 -3.33
CA VAL A 261 1.07 -6.20 -2.18
C VAL A 261 1.53 -7.00 -0.97
N VAL A 262 1.01 -8.21 -0.75
CA VAL A 262 1.35 -9.04 0.41
C VAL A 262 2.77 -9.57 0.29
N ASP A 263 3.13 -10.20 -0.83
CA ASP A 263 4.50 -10.69 -1.04
C ASP A 263 5.51 -9.53 -1.05
N ILE A 264 5.17 -8.42 -1.71
CA ILE A 264 6.05 -7.25 -1.72
C ILE A 264 6.23 -6.72 -0.30
N ALA A 265 5.16 -6.59 0.51
CA ALA A 265 5.25 -6.11 1.88
C ALA A 265 6.09 -7.06 2.76
N VAL A 266 5.86 -8.37 2.69
CA VAL A 266 6.62 -9.38 3.43
C VAL A 266 8.11 -9.30 3.07
N ARG A 267 8.45 -9.14 1.79
CA ARG A 267 9.85 -9.06 1.35
C ARG A 267 10.49 -7.72 1.67
N VAL A 268 9.80 -6.60 1.47
CA VAL A 268 10.32 -5.24 1.73
C VAL A 268 10.50 -5.00 3.23
N VAL A 269 9.51 -5.39 4.05
CA VAL A 269 9.59 -5.28 5.50
C VAL A 269 10.54 -6.34 6.07
N GLY A 270 10.57 -7.55 5.50
CA GLY A 270 11.54 -8.58 5.87
C GLY A 270 12.99 -8.25 5.46
N GLY A 271 13.19 -7.42 4.43
CA GLY A 271 14.53 -7.04 3.99
C GLY A 271 15.25 -8.12 3.16
N PRO A 272 16.59 -8.08 3.06
CA PRO A 272 17.35 -8.85 2.08
C PRO A 272 17.20 -10.36 2.22
N ASN A 273 17.09 -10.87 3.44
CA ASN A 273 16.89 -12.30 3.69
C ASN A 273 15.57 -12.79 3.09
N TYR A 274 14.49 -12.02 3.25
CA TYR A 274 13.15 -12.38 2.79
C TYR A 274 13.01 -12.18 1.28
N ILE A 275 13.63 -11.13 0.74
CA ILE A 275 13.75 -10.91 -0.72
C ILE A 275 14.48 -12.10 -1.37
N ASN A 276 15.68 -12.44 -0.89
CA ASN A 276 16.50 -13.51 -1.48
C ASN A 276 15.88 -14.90 -1.33
N ALA A 277 15.15 -15.12 -0.24
CA ALA A 277 14.44 -16.36 0.03
C ALA A 277 13.10 -16.47 -0.73
N ARG A 278 12.62 -15.38 -1.36
CA ARG A 278 11.32 -15.30 -2.03
C ARG A 278 10.17 -15.63 -1.07
N ALA A 279 10.18 -15.00 0.10
CA ALA A 279 9.12 -15.16 1.08
C ALA A 279 7.80 -14.57 0.56
N GLY A 280 6.68 -15.23 0.85
CA GLY A 280 5.38 -14.80 0.37
C GLY A 280 4.22 -15.59 0.97
N ASP A 281 2.99 -15.13 0.80
CA ASP A 281 1.80 -15.83 1.32
C ASP A 281 1.40 -17.03 0.46
N GLY A 282 1.97 -17.13 -0.75
CA GLY A 282 1.71 -18.20 -1.70
C GLY A 282 0.44 -18.01 -2.52
N VAL A 283 -0.08 -16.78 -2.58
CA VAL A 283 -1.17 -16.36 -3.44
C VAL A 283 -0.59 -15.38 -4.46
N ASN A 284 -0.41 -15.82 -5.71
CA ASN A 284 0.24 -15.01 -6.76
C ASN A 284 -0.75 -14.36 -7.73
N THR A 285 -2.02 -14.77 -7.69
CA THR A 285 -3.03 -14.33 -8.66
C THR A 285 -4.44 -14.31 -8.06
N ASP A 286 -5.26 -13.43 -8.63
CA ASP A 286 -6.69 -13.33 -8.33
C ASP A 286 -7.44 -14.44 -9.08
N LEU A 287 -8.61 -14.83 -8.56
CA LEU A 287 -9.49 -15.80 -9.22
C LEU A 287 -9.89 -15.34 -10.63
N SER A 288 -10.23 -14.06 -10.76
CA SER A 288 -10.78 -13.53 -12.01
C SER A 288 -9.70 -12.82 -12.82
N PRO A 289 -9.56 -13.11 -14.12
CA PRO A 289 -8.65 -12.39 -14.99
C PRO A 289 -8.93 -10.88 -15.02
N LEU A 290 -7.88 -10.07 -14.95
CA LEU A 290 -7.99 -8.62 -15.07
C LEU A 290 -8.27 -8.23 -16.55
N PRO A 291 -9.21 -7.30 -16.82
CA PRO A 291 -9.47 -6.83 -18.17
C PRO A 291 -8.35 -5.91 -18.69
N THR A 292 -8.10 -5.91 -19.99
CA THR A 292 -7.11 -5.05 -20.66
C THR A 292 -7.60 -3.62 -20.89
N SER A 293 -8.81 -3.30 -20.46
CA SER A 293 -9.41 -1.97 -20.54
C SER A 293 -10.01 -1.58 -19.19
N PHE A 294 -10.26 -0.29 -19.02
CA PHE A 294 -10.97 0.24 -17.85
C PHE A 294 -12.24 -0.59 -17.57
N PRO A 295 -12.53 -0.95 -16.30
CA PRO A 295 -11.91 -0.48 -15.06
C PRO A 295 -10.65 -1.23 -14.59
N PHE A 296 -10.05 -2.09 -15.42
CA PHE A 296 -8.85 -2.89 -15.09
C PHE A 296 -8.98 -3.83 -13.88
N VAL A 297 -10.18 -3.96 -13.31
CA VAL A 297 -10.53 -4.91 -12.26
C VAL A 297 -11.62 -5.85 -12.78
N ALA A 298 -11.65 -7.08 -12.27
CA ALA A 298 -12.66 -8.05 -12.65
C ALA A 298 -14.08 -7.57 -12.30
N ARG A 299 -15.07 -8.04 -13.07
CA ARG A 299 -16.47 -7.80 -12.75
C ARG A 299 -16.89 -8.65 -11.54
N PRO A 300 -17.79 -8.15 -10.68
CA PRO A 300 -18.38 -8.96 -9.63
C PRO A 300 -19.01 -10.24 -10.18
N SER A 301 -18.95 -11.31 -9.41
CA SER A 301 -19.61 -12.58 -9.74
C SER A 301 -21.12 -12.41 -9.83
N ASP A 302 -21.78 -13.17 -10.71
CA ASP A 302 -23.24 -13.19 -10.79
C ASP A 302 -23.84 -13.79 -9.51
N GLY A 303 -24.60 -12.98 -8.77
CA GLY A 303 -25.27 -13.38 -7.53
C GLY A 303 -26.29 -14.52 -7.68
N ARG A 304 -26.81 -14.78 -8.89
CA ARG A 304 -27.82 -15.84 -9.12
C ARG A 304 -27.19 -17.19 -9.46
N ASN A 305 -26.06 -17.19 -10.16
CA ASN A 305 -25.41 -18.39 -10.70
C ASN A 305 -24.02 -18.64 -10.10
N LEU A 306 -23.73 -18.05 -8.95
CA LEU A 306 -22.49 -18.22 -8.22
C LEU A 306 -22.30 -19.69 -7.88
N ASN A 307 -21.35 -20.35 -8.54
CA ASN A 307 -20.87 -21.65 -8.10
C ASN A 307 -20.15 -21.42 -6.76
N PRO A 308 -20.54 -22.06 -5.65
CA PRO A 308 -19.93 -21.84 -4.33
C PRO A 308 -18.46 -22.28 -4.25
N GLU A 309 -17.94 -22.91 -5.30
CA GLU A 309 -16.59 -23.48 -5.40
C GLU A 309 -15.75 -22.77 -6.48
N PRO A 310 -15.23 -21.55 -6.24
CA PRO A 310 -14.11 -21.08 -7.02
C PRO A 310 -13.04 -20.55 -6.07
N HIS A 311 -12.69 -21.33 -5.04
CA HIS A 311 -11.42 -21.10 -4.39
C HIS A 311 -10.32 -21.45 -5.39
N VAL A 312 -9.39 -20.53 -5.63
CA VAL A 312 -8.14 -20.88 -6.33
C VAL A 312 -7.31 -21.66 -5.32
N ASP A 313 -7.67 -22.93 -5.18
CA ASP A 313 -6.90 -23.86 -4.39
C ASP A 313 -5.52 -24.05 -5.04
N PRO A 314 -4.45 -24.19 -4.25
CA PRO A 314 -3.14 -24.46 -4.79
C PRO A 314 -3.18 -25.73 -5.64
N THR A 315 -2.50 -25.71 -6.78
CA THR A 315 -2.35 -26.92 -7.60
C THR A 315 -1.63 -28.00 -6.78
N PRO A 316 -2.13 -29.26 -6.77
CA PRO A 316 -1.49 -30.34 -6.03
C PRO A 316 -0.03 -30.59 -6.43
#